data_AF-H1PW51-F1
#
_entry.id   AF-H1PW51-F1
#
_cell.length_a   1.000
_cell.length_b   1.000
_cell.length_c   1.000
_cell.angle_alpha   90.00
_cell.angle_beta   90.00
_cell.angle_gamma   90.00
#
_symmetry.space_group_name_H-M   'P 1'
#
loop_
_entity.id
_entity.type
_entity.pdbx_description
1 polymer ?
#
loop_
_entity_poly.entity_id
_entity_poly.type
_entity_poly.pdbx_seq_one_letter_code
_entity_poly.pdbx_strand_id
1 'polypeptide(L)' 'MKILIKNKKWETSFKTVKLICNVSSENKIFNISFNYNGKNINIKTYNLDYTFKYLEKLFDSANMQEAARLAS' A
#
# COMPACT_ATOMS: atom_id res chain seq x y z
N MET A 1 0.66 5.68 9.10
CA MET A 1 0.96 5.76 7.66
C MET A 1 1.44 7.16 7.31
N LYS A 2 2.38 7.29 6.37
CA LYS A 2 2.79 8.56 5.77
C LYS A 2 2.78 8.44 4.25
N ILE A 3 2.19 9.40 3.55
CA ILE A 3 2.18 9.45 2.09
C ILE A 3 2.95 10.69 1.65
N LEU A 4 3.88 10.50 0.71
CA LEU A 4 4.66 11.57 0.10
C LEU A 4 4.51 11.49 -1.42
N ILE A 5 4.18 12.60 -2.07
CA ILE A 5 4.04 12.67 -3.52
C ILE A 5 5.31 13.31 -4.09
N LYS A 6 6.07 12.56 -4.88
CA LYS A 6 7.29 13.03 -5.58
C LYS A 6 7.31 12.49 -7.00
N ASN A 7 7.62 13.35 -7.98
CA ASN A 7 7.72 12.97 -9.39
C ASN A 7 6.52 12.15 -9.90
N LYS A 8 5.30 12.55 -9.53
CA LYS A 8 4.02 11.86 -9.83
C LYS A 8 3.89 10.44 -9.24
N LYS A 9 4.83 10.01 -8.39
CA LYS A 9 4.74 8.76 -7.63
C LYS A 9 4.37 9.04 -6.18
N TRP A 10 3.62 8.10 -5.62
CA TRP A 10 3.14 8.15 -4.24
C TRP A 10 3.99 7.20 -3.42
N GLU A 11 4.94 7.74 -2.68
CA GLU A 11 5.68 6.97 -1.69
C GLU A 11 4.80 6.81 -0.45
N THR A 12 4.31 5.60 -0.23
CA THR A 12 3.45 5.26 0.90
C THR A 12 4.25 4.45 1.91
N SER A 13 4.50 5.03 3.08
CA SER A 13 5.16 4.38 4.20
C SER A 13 4.14 3.88 5.21
N PHE A 14 4.06 2.57 5.36
CA PHE A 14 3.48 1.89 6.53
C PHE A 14 4.57 1.71 7.59
N LYS A 15 4.27 1.07 8.73
CA LYS A 15 5.26 0.95 9.81
C LYS A 15 6.53 0.21 9.39
N THR A 16 6.38 -0.81 8.55
CA THR A 16 7.46 -1.73 8.20
C THR A 16 7.70 -1.85 6.70
N VAL A 17 6.75 -1.40 5.89
CA VAL A 17 6.82 -1.49 4.42
C VAL A 17 6.73 -0.10 3.83
N LYS A 18 7.58 0.17 2.83
CA LYS A 18 7.47 1.34 1.96
C LYS A 18 7.10 0.90 0.56
N LEU A 19 5.98 1.38 0.06
CA LEU A 19 5.52 1.15 -1.30
C LEU A 19 5.72 2.39 -2.16
N ILE A 20 6.11 2.17 -3.41
CA ILE A 20 6.07 3.19 -4.45
C ILE A 20 4.84 2.91 -5.31
N CYS A 21 3.78 3.66 -5.07
CA CYS A 21 2.51 3.51 -5.76
C CYS A 21 2.43 4.47 -6.96
N ASN A 22 1.97 3.96 -8.10
CA ASN A 22 1.43 4.81 -9.15
C ASN A 22 -0.08 4.89 -8.91
N VAL A 23 -0.59 6.12 -8.82
CA VAL A 23 -2.02 6.38 -8.61
C VAL A 23 -2.51 7.19 -9.80
N SER A 24 -3.50 6.66 -10.51
CA SER A 24 -4.22 7.37 -11.56
C SER A 24 -5.72 7.37 -11.26
N SER A 25 -6.44 8.31 -11.86
CA SER A 25 -7.90 8.37 -11.75
C SER A 25 -8.51 8.43 -13.14
N GLU A 26 -9.55 7.63 -13.36
CA GLU A 26 -10.36 7.61 -14.57
C GLU A 26 -11.82 7.40 -14.16
N ASN A 27 -12.73 8.26 -14.64
CA ASN A 27 -14.17 8.15 -14.37
C ASN A 27 -14.54 7.99 -12.88
N LYS A 28 -13.87 8.75 -12.00
CA LYS A 28 -14.01 8.70 -10.51
C LYS A 28 -13.56 7.38 -9.87
N ILE A 29 -12.94 6.48 -10.63
CA ILE A 29 -12.26 5.29 -10.13
C ILE A 29 -10.77 5.59 -10.05
N PHE A 30 -10.17 5.31 -8.91
CA PHE A 30 -8.74 5.34 -8.73
C PHE A 30 -8.15 3.96 -9.03
N ASN A 31 -7.08 3.95 -9.83
CA ASN A 31 -6.25 2.78 -10.04
C ASN A 31 -4.94 3.00 -9.27
N ILE A 32 -4.63 2.07 -8.37
CA ILE A 32 -3.39 2.05 -7.60
C ILE A 32 -2.58 0.84 -8.09
N SER A 33 -1.34 1.06 -8.52
CA SER A 33 -0.42 -0.02 -8.88
C SER A 33 0.92 0.10 -8.15
N PHE A 34 1.45 -1.03 -7.69
CA PHE A 34 2.75 -1.11 -7.03
C PHE A 34 3.34 -2.51 -7.16
N ASN A 35 4.66 -2.61 -7.05
CA ASN A 35 5.33 -3.91 -6.94
C ASN A 35 5.47 -4.29 -5.46
N TYR A 36 5.20 -5.55 -5.13
CA TYR A 36 5.42 -6.11 -3.81
C TYR A 36 5.92 -7.56 -3.96
N ASN A 37 7.09 -7.86 -3.38
CA ASN A 37 7.74 -9.18 -3.45
C ASN A 37 7.84 -9.73 -4.89
N GLY A 38 8.21 -8.87 -5.85
CA GLY A 38 8.37 -9.25 -7.26
C GLY A 38 7.05 -9.35 -8.04
N LYS A 39 5.89 -9.19 -7.39
CA LYS A 39 4.57 -9.22 -8.04
C LYS A 39 4.03 -7.81 -8.21
N ASN A 40 3.47 -7.53 -9.39
CA ASN A 40 2.75 -6.29 -9.64
C ASN A 40 1.30 -6.42 -9.15
N ILE A 41 0.94 -5.60 -8.17
CA ILE A 41 -0.40 -5.52 -7.59
C ILE A 41 -1.12 -4.32 -8.21
N ASN A 42 -2.38 -4.53 -8.58
CA ASN A 42 -3.27 -3.50 -9.11
C ASN A 42 -4.57 -3.49 -8.31
N ILE A 43 -4.98 -2.31 -7.83
CA ILE A 43 -6.19 -2.12 -7.02
C ILE A 43 -7.03 -1.04 -7.69
N LYS A 44 -8.32 -1.34 -7.92
CA LYS A 44 -9.31 -0.34 -8.32
C LYS A 44 -10.13 0.04 -7.10
N THR A 45 -10.31 1.34 -6.86
CA THR A 45 -11.07 1.83 -5.71
C THR A 45 -11.77 3.14 -6.02
N TYR A 46 -12.90 3.38 -5.36
CA TYR A 46 -13.59 4.67 -5.38
C TYR A 46 -13.16 5.56 -4.20
N ASN A 47 -12.42 5.00 -3.22
CA ASN A 47 -12.04 5.70 -2.00
C ASN A 47 -10.59 5.36 -1.62
N LEU A 48 -9.67 6.27 -1.95
CA LEU A 48 -8.25 6.14 -1.65
C LEU A 48 -7.98 6.00 -0.16
N ASP A 49 -8.61 6.84 0.68
CA ASP A 49 -8.36 6.87 2.12
C ASP A 49 -8.70 5.53 2.78
N TYR A 50 -9.85 4.96 2.42
CA TYR A 50 -10.26 3.64 2.90
C TYR A 50 -9.29 2.55 2.44
N THR A 51 -8.91 2.57 1.16
CA THR A 51 -7.99 1.57 0.60
C THR A 51 -6.61 1.63 1.25
N PHE A 52 -6.04 2.82 1.44
CA PHE A 52 -4.74 2.96 2.09
C PHE A 52 -4.78 2.59 3.58
N LYS A 53 -5.87 2.89 4.30
CA LYS A 53 -6.08 2.38 5.68
C LYS A 53 -6.19 0.85 5.73
N TYR A 54 -6.84 0.24 4.74
CA TYR A 54 -6.92 -1.21 4.65
C TYR A 54 -5.54 -1.84 4.39
N LEU A 55 -4.76 -1.27 3.46
CA LEU A 55 -3.38 -1.69 3.21
C LEU A 55 -2.50 -1.54 4.45
N GLU A 56 -2.63 -0.43 5.19
CA GLU A 56 -1.91 -0.23 6.44
C GLU A 56 -2.19 -1.36 7.44
N LYS A 57 -3.48 -1.69 7.66
CA LYS A 57 -3.86 -2.81 8.53
C LYS A 57 -3.31 -4.15 8.03
N LEU A 58 -3.36 -4.40 6.72
CA LEU A 58 -2.84 -5.64 6.14
C LEU A 58 -1.33 -5.79 6.39
N PHE A 59 -0.54 -4.78 6.06
CA PHE A 59 0.92 -4.85 6.22
C PHE A 59 1.35 -4.85 7.70
N ASP A 60 0.64 -4.10 8.55
CA ASP A 60 0.90 -4.12 9.99
C ASP A 60 0.56 -5.50 10.60
N SER A 61 -0.54 -6.14 10.16
CA SER A 61 -0.99 -7.44 10.68
C SER A 61 -0.20 -8.64 10.15
N ALA A 62 0.17 -8.65 8.88
CA ALA A 62 1.03 -9.69 8.29
C ALA A 62 2.36 -9.76 9.03
N ASN A 63 2.87 -8.60 9.45
CA ASN A 63 4.11 -8.52 10.21
C ASN A 63 3.96 -8.97 11.66
N MET A 64 2.78 -8.83 12.29
CA MET A 64 2.57 -9.44 13.61
C MET A 64 2.66 -10.97 13.56
N GLN A 65 2.16 -11.60 12.49
CA GLN A 65 2.28 -13.05 12.31
C GLN A 65 3.72 -13.48 12.01
N GLU A 66 4.43 -12.75 11.16
CA GLU A 66 5.85 -13.04 10.85
C GLU A 66 6.75 -12.85 12.08
N ALA A 67 6.56 -11.76 12.82
CA ALA A 67 7.31 -11.50 14.06
C ALA A 67 7.02 -12.53 15.15
N ALA A 68 5.76 -12.98 15.29
CA ALA A 68 5.39 -14.05 16.22
C ALA A 68 6.04 -15.39 15.87
N ARG A 69 6.16 -15.72 14.58
CA ARG A 69 6.86 -16.94 14.10
C ARG A 69 8.36 -16.93 14.35
N LEU A 70 9.01 -15.76 14.28
CA LEU A 70 10.44 -15.63 14.53
C LEU A 70 10.79 -15.63 16.03
N ALA A 71 9.82 -15.39 16.90
CA ALA A 71 9.99 -15.34 18.35
C ALA A 71 9.62 -16.66 19.07
N SER A 72 9.10 -17.64 18.34
CA SER A 72 8.76 -19.00 18.81
C SER A 72 9.82 -20.02 18.43
#